data_AF-A0A0L7L082-F1
#
_entry.id   AF-A0A0L7L082-F1
#
_cell.length_a   1.000
_cell.length_b   1.000
_cell.length_c   1.000
_cell.angle_alpha   90.00
_cell.angle_beta   90.00
_cell.angle_gamma   90.00
#
_symmetry.space_group_name_H-M   'P 1'
#
loop_
_entity.id
_entity.type
_entity.pdbx_description
1 polymer ?
#
loop_
_entity_poly.entity_id
_entity_poly.type
_entity_poly.pdbx_seq_one_letter_code
_entity_poly.pdbx_strand_id
1 'polypeptide(L)'
;MGDTEDFNPLTFEKRLINLKDTQECIQGLSSWCLKQRTHHKKIVASWLNVLKRVKIEQRLVLFYLANDVIQYSKRKNYEFVESWGLNLQKATPLVRLVTTKLEIILQKNKSHKEETGKELNDGISRVERYTQALQREIVAREALLALLTSANQYYSTQRGEVKVVAYREIVAREALLALLTSANQYYSTQRGEVKVVAYAYKNFGSRVRALKRKLDELILTLPNADVPSPPARDEDVPSPGPDEDLELPPPTDNDAEDDISYNIDRTFNTSLAADGSLYNLGLSSFLTADNPMAMFNDTDLDTSSAILKVPIIGIKLVE
;
A
#
# COMPACT_ATOMS: atom_id res chain seq x y z
N MET A 1 -35.62 -88.09 72.47
CA MET A 1 -35.63 -86.66 72.84
C MET A 1 -34.65 -85.96 71.92
N GLY A 2 -35.12 -85.08 71.04
CA GLY A 2 -34.26 -84.20 70.27
C GLY A 2 -34.21 -82.86 70.99
N ASP A 3 -33.03 -82.44 71.42
CA ASP A 3 -32.81 -81.17 72.10
C ASP A 3 -33.34 -80.02 71.25
N THR A 4 -34.35 -79.30 71.75
CA THR A 4 -34.76 -78.01 71.20
C THR A 4 -33.73 -76.97 71.62
N GLU A 5 -32.63 -76.86 70.85
CA GLU A 5 -31.72 -75.71 70.95
C GLU A 5 -32.52 -74.43 70.74
N ASP A 6 -32.47 -73.52 71.71
CA ASP A 6 -33.25 -72.28 71.68
C ASP A 6 -32.65 -71.29 70.67
N PHE A 7 -33.44 -70.84 69.70
CA PHE A 7 -32.99 -69.90 68.68
C PHE A 7 -32.71 -68.52 69.28
N ASN A 8 -31.47 -68.04 69.16
CA ASN A 8 -31.06 -66.70 69.59
C ASN A 8 -31.01 -65.71 68.39
N PRO A 9 -31.95 -64.74 68.31
CA PRO A 9 -32.00 -63.75 67.23
C PRO A 9 -30.73 -62.89 67.14
N LEU A 10 -30.18 -62.44 68.26
CA LEU A 10 -29.04 -61.52 68.28
C LEU A 10 -27.76 -62.16 67.72
N THR A 11 -27.55 -63.43 68.02
CA THR A 11 -26.43 -64.20 67.48
C THR A 11 -26.58 -64.40 65.97
N PHE A 12 -27.79 -64.67 65.50
CA PHE A 12 -28.06 -64.80 64.08
C PHE A 12 -27.92 -63.47 63.32
N GLU A 13 -28.43 -62.37 63.89
CA GLU A 13 -28.27 -61.04 63.30
C GLU A 13 -26.79 -60.65 63.16
N LYS A 14 -25.94 -60.97 64.17
CA LYS A 14 -24.48 -60.78 64.05
C LYS A 14 -23.87 -61.59 62.91
N ARG A 15 -24.34 -62.81 62.67
CA ARG A 15 -23.90 -63.64 61.53
C ARG A 15 -24.33 -63.04 60.19
N LEU A 16 -25.53 -62.46 60.12
CA LEU A 16 -26.05 -61.79 58.92
C LEU A 16 -25.29 -60.49 58.58
N ILE A 17 -24.94 -59.70 59.60
CA ILE A 17 -24.16 -58.47 59.42
C ILE A 17 -22.75 -58.78 58.90
N ASN A 18 -22.13 -59.87 59.38
CA ASN A 18 -20.79 -60.29 59.01
C ASN A 18 -20.74 -61.30 57.84
N LEU A 19 -21.86 -61.54 57.18
CA LEU A 19 -21.93 -62.49 56.06
C LEU A 19 -21.11 -61.95 54.89
N LYS A 20 -20.10 -62.72 54.46
CA LYS A 20 -19.27 -62.38 53.31
C LYS A 20 -19.97 -62.73 52.00
N ASP A 21 -19.70 -61.94 50.96
CA ASP A 21 -20.14 -62.19 49.59
C ASP A 21 -19.31 -63.29 48.91
N THR A 22 -19.29 -64.48 49.51
CA THR A 22 -18.68 -65.68 48.92
C THR A 22 -19.67 -66.84 48.98
N GLN A 23 -19.62 -67.69 47.96
CA GLN A 23 -20.55 -68.80 47.81
C GLN A 23 -20.50 -69.74 49.03
N GLU A 24 -19.32 -70.00 49.58
CA GLU A 24 -19.10 -70.88 50.73
C GLU A 24 -19.72 -70.31 52.01
N CYS A 25 -19.60 -68.99 52.24
CA CYS A 25 -20.19 -68.33 53.41
C CYS A 25 -21.72 -68.31 53.32
N ILE A 26 -22.26 -68.02 52.14
CA ILE A 26 -23.71 -67.97 51.88
C ILE A 26 -24.32 -69.37 52.02
N GLN A 27 -23.73 -70.38 51.39
CA GLN A 27 -24.19 -71.77 51.49
C GLN A 27 -24.03 -72.33 52.91
N GLY A 28 -22.95 -71.98 53.60
CA GLY A 28 -22.72 -72.37 54.99
C GLY A 28 -23.81 -71.83 55.93
N LEU A 29 -24.15 -70.55 55.79
CA LEU A 29 -25.21 -69.94 56.60
C LEU A 29 -26.62 -70.41 56.17
N SER A 30 -26.85 -70.61 54.88
CA SER A 30 -28.08 -71.21 54.34
C SER A 30 -28.33 -72.61 54.92
N SER A 31 -27.30 -73.46 54.91
CA SER A 31 -27.35 -74.80 55.50
C SER A 31 -27.68 -74.75 57.00
N TRP A 32 -27.14 -73.77 57.72
CA TRP A 32 -27.49 -73.55 59.13
C TRP A 32 -28.96 -73.15 59.32
N CYS A 33 -29.47 -72.22 58.51
CA CYS A 33 -30.88 -71.81 58.51
C CYS A 33 -31.82 -72.99 58.26
N LEU A 34 -31.46 -73.89 57.33
CA LEU A 34 -32.26 -75.07 56.99
C LEU A 34 -32.27 -76.14 58.09
N LYS A 35 -31.18 -76.25 58.87
CA LYS A 35 -31.15 -77.11 60.08
C LYS A 35 -32.09 -76.57 61.17
N GLN A 36 -32.16 -75.25 61.31
CA GLN A 36 -33.01 -74.54 62.29
C GLN A 36 -34.41 -74.20 61.75
N ARG A 37 -34.94 -75.02 60.82
CA ARG A 37 -36.19 -74.73 60.09
C ARG A 37 -37.44 -74.60 60.96
N THR A 38 -37.46 -75.20 62.15
CA THR A 38 -38.53 -75.02 63.16
C THR A 38 -38.67 -73.56 63.61
N HIS A 39 -37.63 -72.75 63.44
CA HIS A 39 -37.60 -71.33 63.78
C HIS A 39 -37.69 -70.39 62.56
N HIS A 40 -38.19 -70.89 61.42
CA HIS A 40 -38.29 -70.15 60.16
C HIS A 40 -38.85 -68.71 60.30
N LYS A 41 -39.92 -68.50 61.07
CA LYS A 41 -40.48 -67.14 61.30
C LYS A 41 -39.48 -66.19 61.96
N LYS A 42 -38.73 -66.66 62.98
CA LYS A 42 -37.72 -65.86 63.69
C LYS A 42 -36.53 -65.56 62.78
N ILE A 43 -36.10 -66.52 61.97
CA ILE A 43 -35.02 -66.36 60.97
C ILE A 43 -35.37 -65.27 59.96
N VAL A 44 -36.56 -65.32 59.35
CA VAL A 44 -36.99 -64.33 58.35
C VAL A 44 -37.17 -62.95 58.98
N ALA A 45 -37.69 -62.86 60.20
CA ALA A 45 -37.82 -61.61 60.93
C ALA A 45 -36.46 -60.95 61.21
N SER A 46 -35.49 -61.71 61.71
CA SER A 46 -34.12 -61.23 61.93
C SER A 46 -33.43 -60.82 60.63
N TRP A 47 -33.64 -61.56 59.53
CA TRP A 47 -33.15 -61.18 58.21
C TRP A 47 -33.68 -59.81 57.78
N LEU A 48 -35.00 -59.59 57.86
CA LEU A 48 -35.61 -58.32 57.47
C LEU A 48 -35.15 -57.16 58.38
N ASN A 49 -34.94 -57.41 59.67
CA ASN A 49 -34.43 -56.41 60.60
C ASN A 49 -33.01 -55.97 60.24
N VAL A 50 -32.11 -56.91 59.94
CA VAL A 50 -30.75 -56.61 59.50
C VAL A 50 -30.77 -55.91 58.14
N LEU A 51 -31.57 -56.37 57.19
CA LEU A 51 -31.70 -55.78 55.85
C LEU A 51 -32.03 -54.28 55.89
N LYS A 52 -32.89 -53.85 56.83
CA LYS A 52 -33.25 -52.44 57.02
C LYS A 52 -32.09 -51.57 57.49
N ARG A 53 -31.10 -52.14 58.19
CA ARG A 53 -30.03 -51.42 58.90
C ARG A 53 -28.69 -51.45 58.16
N VAL A 54 -28.49 -52.39 57.23
CA VAL A 54 -27.24 -52.55 56.49
C VAL A 54 -27.21 -51.77 55.16
N LYS A 55 -26.00 -51.53 54.64
CA LYS A 55 -25.76 -50.86 53.36
C LYS A 55 -26.17 -51.75 52.16
N ILE A 56 -26.30 -51.14 50.98
CA ILE A 56 -26.86 -51.79 49.79
C ILE A 56 -26.08 -53.02 49.34
N GLU A 57 -24.75 -52.99 49.48
CA GLU A 57 -23.85 -54.09 49.15
C GLU A 57 -24.21 -55.32 49.99
N GLN A 58 -24.35 -55.13 51.30
CA GLN A 58 -24.77 -56.19 52.22
C GLN A 58 -26.22 -56.62 52.00
N ARG A 59 -27.12 -55.71 51.57
CA ARG A 59 -28.52 -56.08 51.26
C ARG A 59 -28.57 -57.10 50.12
N LEU A 60 -27.72 -56.96 49.09
CA LEU A 60 -27.66 -57.90 47.99
C LEU A 60 -27.21 -59.30 48.44
N VAL A 61 -26.16 -59.38 49.26
CA VAL A 61 -25.66 -60.63 49.86
C VAL A 61 -26.74 -61.33 50.69
N LEU A 62 -27.51 -60.56 51.47
CA LEU A 62 -28.64 -61.07 52.24
C LEU A 62 -29.78 -61.58 51.34
N PHE A 63 -30.00 -60.99 50.17
CA PHE A 63 -30.95 -61.52 49.19
C PHE A 63 -30.45 -62.82 48.53
N TYR A 64 -29.14 -63.00 48.33
CA TYR A 64 -28.58 -64.28 47.88
C TYR A 64 -28.79 -65.39 48.91
N LEU A 65 -28.57 -65.10 50.19
CA LEU A 65 -28.90 -66.03 51.28
C LEU A 65 -30.39 -66.39 51.29
N ALA A 66 -31.27 -65.39 51.20
CA ALA A 66 -32.72 -65.61 51.16
C ALA A 66 -33.10 -66.51 49.98
N ASN A 67 -32.54 -66.24 48.81
CA ASN A 67 -32.78 -67.00 47.60
C ASN A 67 -32.36 -68.47 47.76
N ASP A 68 -31.17 -68.75 48.30
CA ASP A 68 -30.69 -70.13 48.49
C ASP A 68 -31.58 -70.92 49.48
N VAL A 69 -31.94 -70.29 50.62
CA VAL A 69 -32.84 -70.90 51.62
C VAL A 69 -34.23 -71.17 51.04
N ILE A 70 -34.81 -70.22 50.28
CA ILE A 70 -36.14 -70.36 49.67
C ILE A 70 -36.12 -71.44 48.60
N GLN A 71 -35.11 -71.45 47.72
CA GLN A 71 -35.01 -72.43 46.63
C GLN A 71 -34.88 -73.85 47.16
N TYR A 72 -34.07 -74.06 48.21
CA TYR A 72 -33.96 -75.37 48.86
C TYR A 72 -35.27 -75.76 49.56
N SER A 73 -35.86 -74.83 50.31
CA SER A 73 -37.12 -75.04 51.04
C SER A 73 -38.27 -75.38 50.11
N LYS A 74 -38.32 -74.79 48.90
CA LYS A 74 -39.33 -75.10 47.88
C LYS A 74 -39.21 -76.53 47.36
N ARG A 75 -37.97 -77.02 47.14
CA ARG A 75 -37.73 -78.41 46.71
C ARG A 75 -38.06 -79.45 47.78
N LYS A 76 -37.90 -79.10 49.06
CA LYS A 76 -38.16 -79.99 50.21
C LYS A 76 -39.52 -79.77 50.87
N ASN A 77 -40.30 -78.82 50.37
CA ASN A 77 -41.61 -78.43 50.90
C ASN A 77 -41.59 -77.99 52.38
N TYR A 78 -40.67 -77.08 52.74
CA TYR A 78 -40.58 -76.50 54.09
C TYR A 78 -41.41 -75.21 54.24
N GLU A 79 -41.89 -74.95 55.46
CA GLU A 79 -42.70 -73.77 55.86
C GLU A 79 -41.98 -72.41 55.69
N PHE A 80 -40.69 -72.42 55.37
CA PHE A 80 -39.94 -71.22 55.01
C PHE A 80 -40.60 -70.45 53.87
N VAL A 81 -41.14 -71.15 52.85
CA VAL A 81 -41.68 -70.51 51.64
C VAL A 81 -42.79 -69.50 51.97
N GLU A 82 -43.70 -69.88 52.87
CA GLU A 82 -44.80 -69.01 53.32
C GLU A 82 -44.27 -67.82 54.13
N SER A 83 -43.30 -68.06 55.02
CA SER A 83 -42.75 -67.01 55.88
C SER A 83 -41.97 -65.93 55.12
N TRP A 84 -41.34 -66.29 54.00
CA TRP A 84 -40.60 -65.35 53.17
C TRP A 84 -41.50 -64.40 52.34
N GLY A 85 -42.71 -64.82 51.96
CA GLY A 85 -43.57 -64.09 51.01
C GLY A 85 -43.82 -62.61 51.37
N LEU A 86 -44.43 -62.33 52.53
CA LEU A 86 -44.73 -60.96 52.97
C LEU A 86 -43.46 -60.15 53.30
N ASN A 87 -42.39 -60.82 53.73
CA ASN A 87 -41.14 -60.17 54.10
C ASN A 87 -40.33 -59.73 52.86
N LEU A 88 -40.39 -60.48 51.76
CA LEU A 88 -39.80 -60.09 50.49
C LEU A 88 -40.49 -58.87 49.87
N GLN A 89 -41.82 -58.78 49.99
CA GLN A 89 -42.57 -57.59 49.55
C GLN A 89 -42.13 -56.34 50.31
N LYS A 90 -41.90 -56.44 51.63
CA LYS A 90 -41.37 -55.35 52.45
C LYS A 90 -39.91 -55.00 52.16
N ALA A 91 -39.12 -55.99 51.74
CA ALA A 91 -37.69 -55.85 51.49
C ALA A 91 -37.36 -55.25 50.11
N THR A 92 -38.13 -55.59 49.08
CA THR A 92 -37.86 -55.21 47.67
C THR A 92 -37.68 -53.69 47.45
N PRO A 93 -38.49 -52.79 48.05
CA PRO A 93 -38.33 -51.35 47.87
C PRO A 93 -36.99 -50.81 48.38
N LEU A 94 -36.39 -51.46 49.38
CA LEU A 94 -35.14 -51.01 50.02
C LEU A 94 -33.92 -51.16 49.11
N VAL A 95 -34.01 -51.97 48.06
CA VAL A 95 -32.95 -52.16 47.05
C VAL A 95 -33.28 -51.39 45.76
N ARG A 96 -34.56 -51.34 45.36
CA ARG A 96 -35.02 -50.61 44.16
C ARG A 96 -34.95 -49.08 44.28
N LEU A 97 -35.23 -48.49 45.44
CA LEU A 97 -35.31 -47.03 45.55
C LEU A 97 -33.93 -46.33 45.48
N VAL A 98 -32.86 -47.02 45.90
CA VAL A 98 -31.49 -46.47 45.83
C VAL A 98 -30.97 -46.54 44.40
N THR A 99 -31.21 -47.64 43.69
CA THR A 99 -30.83 -47.84 42.29
C THR A 99 -31.52 -46.81 41.38
N THR A 100 -32.83 -46.62 41.53
CA THR A 100 -33.55 -45.59 40.75
C THR A 100 -33.10 -44.17 41.04
N LYS A 101 -32.80 -43.83 42.31
CA LYS A 101 -32.24 -42.52 42.66
C LYS A 101 -30.88 -42.29 42.02
N LEU A 102 -30.01 -43.30 42.02
CA LEU A 102 -28.69 -43.22 41.38
C LEU A 102 -28.83 -43.06 39.86
N GLU A 103 -29.73 -43.80 39.22
CA GLU A 103 -30.02 -43.65 37.79
C GLU A 103 -30.48 -42.23 37.43
N ILE A 104 -31.39 -41.65 38.23
CA ILE A 104 -31.85 -40.27 38.04
C ILE A 104 -30.70 -39.27 38.19
N ILE A 105 -29.86 -39.44 39.21
CA ILE A 105 -28.69 -38.56 39.44
C ILE A 105 -27.71 -38.68 38.27
N LEU A 106 -27.40 -39.89 37.83
CA LEU A 106 -26.52 -40.14 36.69
C LEU A 106 -27.06 -39.51 35.41
N GLN A 107 -28.37 -39.63 35.16
CA GLN A 107 -28.99 -39.04 33.99
C GLN A 107 -28.98 -37.50 34.05
N LYS A 108 -29.26 -36.91 35.22
CA LYS A 108 -29.14 -35.46 35.43
C LYS A 108 -27.71 -34.97 35.21
N ASN A 109 -26.73 -35.67 35.78
CA ASN A 109 -25.32 -35.33 35.60
C ASN A 109 -24.89 -35.44 34.14
N LYS A 110 -25.38 -36.45 33.41
CA LYS A 110 -25.14 -36.60 31.97
C LYS A 110 -25.72 -35.43 31.18
N SER A 111 -26.98 -35.06 31.45
CA SER A 111 -27.65 -33.93 30.80
C SER A 111 -26.92 -32.61 31.07
N HIS A 112 -26.54 -32.35 32.32
CA HIS A 112 -25.82 -31.13 32.68
C HIS A 112 -24.44 -31.05 32.03
N LYS A 113 -23.74 -32.19 31.92
CA LYS A 113 -22.47 -32.26 31.18
C LYS A 113 -22.65 -31.97 29.69
N GLU A 114 -23.76 -32.41 29.09
CA GLU A 114 -24.04 -32.13 27.67
C GLU A 114 -24.39 -30.66 27.45
N GLU A 115 -25.19 -30.06 28.33
CA GLU A 115 -25.56 -28.65 28.29
C GLU A 115 -24.34 -27.73 28.43
N THR A 116 -23.51 -27.97 29.45
CA THR A 116 -22.24 -27.23 29.63
C THR A 116 -21.31 -27.40 28.43
N GLY A 117 -21.28 -28.59 27.81
CA GLY A 117 -20.54 -28.82 26.56
C GLY A 117 -21.06 -28.00 25.38
N LYS A 118 -22.39 -27.87 25.25
CA LYS A 118 -23.02 -27.02 24.21
C LYS A 118 -22.72 -25.55 24.42
N GLU A 119 -22.87 -25.04 25.65
CA GLU A 119 -22.54 -23.65 25.99
C GLU A 119 -21.07 -23.31 25.69
N LEU A 120 -20.16 -24.23 26.00
CA LEU A 120 -18.74 -24.08 25.70
C LEU A 120 -18.50 -24.03 24.18
N ASN A 121 -19.09 -24.95 23.42
CA ASN A 121 -18.95 -24.97 21.96
C ASN A 121 -19.55 -23.73 21.29
N ASP A 122 -20.67 -23.22 21.80
CA ASP A 122 -21.26 -21.96 21.35
C ASP A 122 -20.34 -20.78 21.69
N GLY A 123 -19.73 -20.79 22.88
CA GLY A 123 -18.69 -19.84 23.28
C GLY A 123 -17.50 -19.83 22.32
N ILE A 124 -16.96 -21.01 22.02
CA ILE A 124 -15.86 -21.20 21.05
C ILE A 124 -16.27 -20.66 19.68
N SER A 125 -17.45 -21.04 19.18
CA SER A 125 -17.96 -20.59 17.88
C SER A 125 -18.17 -19.08 17.78
N ARG A 126 -18.50 -18.41 18.90
CA ARG A 126 -18.60 -16.95 18.95
C ARG A 126 -17.22 -16.30 18.87
N VAL A 127 -16.26 -16.81 19.64
CA VAL A 127 -14.87 -16.32 19.63
C VAL A 127 -14.24 -16.52 18.25
N GLU A 128 -14.37 -17.69 17.64
CA GLU A 128 -13.84 -17.97 16.31
C GLU A 128 -14.37 -17.01 15.25
N ARG A 129 -15.68 -16.70 15.29
CA ARG A 129 -16.28 -15.70 14.38
C ARG A 129 -15.67 -14.31 14.58
N TYR A 130 -15.47 -13.90 15.83
CA TYR A 130 -14.84 -12.61 16.14
C TYR A 130 -13.38 -12.57 15.67
N THR A 131 -12.61 -13.62 15.92
CA THR A 131 -11.22 -13.76 15.46
C THR A 131 -11.14 -13.69 13.93
N GLN A 132 -12.02 -14.38 13.20
CA GLN A 132 -12.05 -14.32 11.74
C GLN A 132 -12.43 -12.93 11.21
N ALA A 133 -13.32 -12.20 11.89
CA ALA A 133 -13.67 -10.85 11.50
C ALA A 133 -12.48 -9.90 11.70
N LEU A 134 -11.81 -9.96 12.85
CA LEU A 134 -10.60 -9.17 13.11
C LEU A 134 -9.49 -9.47 12.12
N GLN A 135 -9.25 -10.74 11.78
CA GLN A 135 -8.23 -11.12 10.81
C GLN A 135 -8.51 -10.50 9.42
N ARG A 136 -9.77 -10.50 8.99
CA ARG A 136 -10.17 -9.84 7.73
C ARG A 136 -9.94 -8.33 7.78
N GLU A 137 -10.24 -7.70 8.92
CA GLU A 137 -10.05 -6.26 9.08
C GLU A 137 -8.58 -5.85 9.14
N ILE A 138 -7.71 -6.68 9.74
CA ILE A 138 -6.25 -6.49 9.70
C ILE A 138 -5.75 -6.50 8.26
N VAL A 139 -6.10 -7.52 7.47
CA VAL A 139 -5.68 -7.63 6.06
C VAL A 139 -6.19 -6.45 5.23
N ALA A 140 -7.44 -6.02 5.44
CA ALA A 140 -7.99 -4.86 4.74
C ALA A 140 -7.23 -3.56 5.09
N ARG A 141 -6.87 -3.36 6.37
CA ARG A 141 -6.07 -2.20 6.82
C ARG A 141 -4.65 -2.22 6.27
N GLU A 142 -4.02 -3.38 6.22
CA GLU A 142 -2.69 -3.54 5.60
C GLU A 142 -2.71 -3.13 4.12
N ALA A 143 -3.72 -3.57 3.37
CA ALA A 143 -3.90 -3.16 1.97
C ALA A 143 -4.11 -1.64 1.82
N LEU A 144 -4.91 -1.02 2.69
CA LEU A 144 -5.11 0.43 2.71
C LEU A 144 -3.81 1.19 3.01
N LEU A 145 -3.02 0.72 3.98
CA LEU A 145 -1.73 1.34 4.32
C LEU A 145 -0.74 1.27 3.15
N ALA A 146 -0.70 0.16 2.42
CA ALA A 146 0.12 0.03 1.22
C ALA A 146 -0.29 1.03 0.12
N LEU A 147 -1.60 1.21 -0.09
CA LEU A 147 -2.12 2.19 -1.06
C LEU A 147 -1.79 3.62 -0.66
N LEU A 148 -1.98 3.97 0.62
CA LEU A 148 -1.65 5.30 1.14
C LEU A 148 -0.15 5.60 1.07
N THR A 149 0.68 4.60 1.31
CA THR A 149 2.14 4.72 1.18
C THR A 149 2.55 4.98 -0.27
N SER A 150 1.96 4.24 -1.22
CA SER A 150 2.19 4.43 -2.65
C SER A 150 1.73 5.82 -3.11
N ALA A 151 0.56 6.27 -2.66
CA ALA A 151 0.05 7.61 -2.95
C ALA A 151 0.96 8.71 -2.40
N ASN A 152 1.43 8.58 -1.15
CA ASN A 152 2.37 9.53 -0.55
C ASN A 152 3.68 9.60 -1.33
N GLN A 153 4.23 8.47 -1.75
CA GLN A 153 5.44 8.44 -2.57
C GLN A 153 5.21 9.16 -3.91
N TYR A 154 4.10 8.88 -4.59
CA TYR A 154 3.73 9.54 -5.84
C TYR A 154 3.64 11.07 -5.70
N TYR A 155 2.89 11.57 -4.72
CA TYR A 155 2.74 13.02 -4.53
C TYR A 155 4.03 13.70 -4.06
N SER A 156 4.87 12.99 -3.29
CA SER A 156 6.21 13.49 -2.94
C SER A 156 7.08 13.68 -4.18
N THR A 157 7.09 12.69 -5.09
CA THR A 157 7.82 12.76 -6.36
C THR A 157 7.28 13.87 -7.25
N GLN A 158 5.97 13.95 -7.48
CA GLN A 158 5.37 15.02 -8.29
C GLN A 158 5.69 16.40 -7.73
N ARG A 159 5.63 16.57 -6.41
CA ARG A 159 6.00 17.83 -5.77
C ARG A 159 7.48 18.16 -6.00
N GLY A 160 8.36 17.17 -6.00
CA GLY A 160 9.77 17.31 -6.34
C GLY A 160 9.96 17.80 -7.78
N GLU A 161 9.31 17.14 -8.75
CA GLU A 161 9.38 17.50 -10.17
C GLU A 161 8.87 18.93 -10.43
N VAL A 162 7.71 19.29 -9.87
CA VAL A 162 7.14 20.64 -9.99
C VAL A 162 8.11 21.70 -9.45
N LYS A 163 8.79 21.42 -8.32
CA LYS A 163 9.81 22.33 -7.78
C LYS A 163 10.99 22.51 -8.72
N VAL A 164 11.48 21.42 -9.34
CA VAL A 164 12.60 21.49 -10.29
C VAL A 164 12.23 22.29 -11.52
N VAL A 165 11.05 22.06 -12.10
CA VAL A 165 10.55 22.80 -13.27
C VAL A 165 10.40 24.28 -12.93
N ALA A 166 9.76 24.60 -11.80
CA ALA A 166 9.60 25.98 -11.36
C ALA A 166 10.95 26.68 -11.14
N TYR A 167 11.92 26.00 -10.53
CA TYR A 167 13.26 26.56 -10.32
C TYR A 167 13.97 26.83 -11.64
N ARG A 168 13.92 25.89 -12.59
CA ARG A 168 14.48 26.06 -13.94
C ARG A 168 13.86 27.26 -14.68
N GLU A 169 12.55 27.40 -14.61
CA GLU A 169 11.83 28.53 -15.23
C GLU A 169 12.20 29.87 -14.59
N ILE A 170 12.33 29.93 -13.26
CA ILE A 170 12.77 31.15 -12.55
C ILE A 170 14.17 31.56 -13.03
N VAL A 171 15.12 30.63 -13.04
CA VAL A 171 16.51 30.90 -13.46
C VAL A 171 16.56 31.37 -14.93
N ALA A 172 15.79 30.73 -15.82
CA ALA A 172 15.72 31.13 -17.22
C ALA A 172 15.16 32.55 -17.40
N ARG A 173 14.11 32.91 -16.64
CA ARG A 173 13.53 34.26 -16.66
C ARG A 173 14.48 35.30 -16.09
N GLU A 174 15.20 34.99 -15.02
CA GLU A 174 16.22 35.88 -14.46
C GLU A 174 17.32 36.17 -15.49
N ALA A 175 17.81 35.16 -16.20
CA ALA A 175 18.78 35.33 -17.27
C ALA A 175 18.24 36.20 -18.42
N LEU A 176 17.00 35.98 -18.85
CA LEU A 176 16.35 36.79 -19.88
C LEU A 176 16.19 38.26 -19.44
N LEU A 177 15.79 38.50 -18.19
CA LEU A 177 15.66 39.85 -17.65
C LEU A 177 17.00 40.58 -17.61
N ALA A 178 18.08 39.88 -17.25
CA ALA A 178 19.44 40.44 -17.28
C ALA A 178 19.82 40.84 -18.72
N LEU A 179 19.59 39.95 -19.70
CA LEU A 179 19.88 40.23 -21.11
C LEU A 179 19.08 41.42 -21.65
N LEU A 180 17.78 41.48 -21.36
CA LEU A 180 16.91 42.59 -21.77
C LEU A 180 17.38 43.90 -21.13
N THR A 181 17.85 43.86 -19.89
CA THR A 181 18.40 45.02 -19.19
C THR A 181 19.67 45.53 -19.88
N SER A 182 20.61 44.62 -20.20
CA SER A 182 21.83 44.95 -20.94
C SER A 182 21.52 45.50 -22.34
N ALA A 183 20.59 44.88 -23.08
CA ALA A 183 20.18 45.35 -24.40
C ALA A 183 19.55 46.75 -24.33
N ASN A 184 18.68 47.00 -23.35
CA ASN A 184 18.06 48.32 -23.17
C ASN A 184 19.10 49.40 -22.87
N GLN A 185 20.11 49.09 -22.05
CA GLN A 185 21.22 50.01 -21.80
C GLN A 185 22.02 50.28 -23.07
N TYR A 186 22.39 49.23 -23.81
CA TYR A 186 23.13 49.34 -25.07
C TYR A 186 22.41 50.24 -26.08
N TYR A 187 21.14 49.95 -26.40
CA TYR A 187 20.39 50.73 -27.38
C TYR A 187 20.07 52.15 -26.91
N SER A 188 19.93 52.38 -25.60
CA SER A 188 19.78 53.72 -25.05
C SER A 188 21.05 54.56 -25.27
N THR A 189 22.23 53.98 -25.03
CA THR A 189 23.52 54.62 -25.29
C THR A 189 23.73 54.90 -26.78
N GLN A 190 23.55 53.87 -27.62
CA GLN A 190 23.67 54.00 -29.09
C GLN A 190 22.74 55.09 -29.64
N ARG A 191 21.49 55.15 -29.17
CA ARG A 191 20.56 56.22 -29.56
C ARG A 191 21.05 57.60 -29.14
N GLY A 192 21.73 57.72 -27.99
CA GLY A 192 22.36 58.95 -27.54
C GLY A 192 23.46 59.42 -28.50
N GLU A 193 24.35 58.52 -28.89
CA GLU A 193 25.45 58.79 -29.83
C GLU A 193 24.92 59.19 -31.22
N VAL A 194 23.98 58.42 -31.77
CA VAL A 194 23.33 58.72 -33.06
C VAL A 194 22.66 60.09 -33.03
N LYS A 195 22.02 60.48 -31.91
CA LYS A 195 21.44 61.82 -31.77
C LYS A 195 22.51 62.92 -31.84
N VAL A 196 23.67 62.72 -31.22
CA VAL A 196 24.79 63.68 -31.29
C VAL A 196 25.28 63.83 -32.74
N VAL A 197 25.50 62.72 -33.44
CA VAL A 197 25.94 62.73 -34.84
C VAL A 197 24.91 63.41 -35.73
N ALA A 198 23.64 63.01 -35.64
CA ALA A 198 22.56 63.62 -36.41
C ALA A 198 22.45 65.14 -36.15
N TYR A 199 22.63 65.57 -34.90
CA TYR A 199 22.66 66.99 -34.54
C TYR A 199 23.84 67.72 -35.18
N ALA A 200 25.04 67.13 -35.19
CA ALA A 200 26.23 67.70 -35.84
C ALA A 200 26.02 67.89 -37.35
N TYR A 201 25.52 66.88 -38.06
CA TYR A 201 25.21 66.97 -39.49
C TYR A 201 24.12 68.00 -39.79
N LYS A 202 23.07 68.08 -38.95
CA LYS A 202 22.02 69.12 -39.08
C LYS A 202 22.60 70.53 -38.95
N ASN A 203 23.49 70.75 -37.99
CA ASN A 203 24.16 72.03 -37.80
C ASN A 203 25.11 72.35 -38.96
N PHE A 204 25.93 71.38 -39.38
CA PHE A 204 26.82 71.53 -40.53
C PHE A 204 26.04 71.91 -41.79
N GLY A 205 25.00 71.15 -42.13
CA GLY A 205 24.14 71.46 -43.28
C GLY A 205 23.49 72.84 -43.19
N SER A 206 23.13 73.30 -41.99
CA SER A 206 22.62 74.67 -41.79
C SER A 206 23.69 75.74 -42.06
N ARG A 207 24.94 75.51 -41.66
CA ARG A 207 26.07 76.39 -41.98
C ARG A 207 26.38 76.39 -43.47
N VAL A 208 26.41 75.22 -44.13
CA VAL A 208 26.62 75.11 -45.59
C VAL A 208 25.56 75.89 -46.35
N ARG A 209 24.28 75.75 -45.98
CA ARG A 209 23.19 76.54 -46.58
C ARG A 209 23.34 78.05 -46.36
N ALA A 210 23.88 78.47 -45.20
CA ALA A 210 24.16 79.87 -44.95
C ALA A 210 25.34 80.39 -45.81
N LEU A 211 26.40 79.59 -45.95
CA LEU A 211 27.53 79.93 -46.81
C LEU A 211 27.12 80.00 -48.28
N LYS A 212 26.30 79.04 -48.75
CA LYS A 212 25.72 79.06 -50.10
C LYS A 212 24.97 80.37 -50.36
N ARG A 213 24.08 80.79 -49.44
CA ARG A 213 23.35 82.06 -49.57
C ARG A 213 24.29 83.26 -49.69
N LYS A 214 25.32 83.33 -48.84
CA LYS A 214 26.32 84.41 -48.92
C LYS A 214 27.12 84.38 -50.22
N LEU A 215 27.49 83.21 -50.71
CA LEU A 215 28.20 83.06 -51.98
C LEU A 215 27.31 83.47 -53.16
N ASP A 216 26.04 83.04 -53.16
CA ASP A 216 25.05 83.44 -54.16
C ASP A 216 24.86 84.98 -54.17
N GLU A 217 24.85 85.63 -52.99
CA GLU A 217 24.84 87.10 -52.86
C GLU A 217 26.11 87.76 -53.43
N LEU A 218 27.30 87.22 -53.13
CA LEU A 218 28.57 87.77 -53.63
C LEU A 218 28.75 87.57 -55.14
N ILE A 219 28.29 86.46 -55.70
CA ILE A 219 28.34 86.20 -57.16
C ILE A 219 27.64 87.32 -57.93
N LEU A 220 26.54 87.85 -57.41
CA LEU A 220 25.80 88.97 -58.01
C LEU A 220 26.55 90.32 -57.96
N THR A 221 27.60 90.43 -57.14
CA THR A 221 28.39 91.66 -56.97
C THR A 221 29.71 91.66 -57.74
N LEU A 222 30.10 90.51 -58.30
CA LEU A 222 31.29 90.43 -59.14
C LEU A 222 30.99 91.11 -60.50
N PRO A 223 31.90 91.91 -61.05
CA PRO A 223 31.72 92.50 -62.37
C PRO A 223 31.56 91.36 -63.39
N ASN A 224 30.56 91.46 -64.27
CA ASN A 224 30.46 90.57 -65.43
C ASN A 224 31.74 90.73 -66.25
N ALA A 225 32.66 89.78 -66.07
CA ALA A 225 33.78 89.64 -66.96
C ALA A 225 33.23 88.99 -68.23
N ASP A 226 32.82 89.83 -69.18
CA ASP A 226 32.83 89.47 -70.59
C ASP A 226 34.27 89.06 -70.93
N VAL A 227 34.57 87.77 -70.73
CA VAL A 227 35.78 87.13 -71.22
C VAL A 227 35.32 85.98 -72.11
N PRO A 228 35.87 85.86 -73.34
CA PRO A 228 35.39 84.92 -74.34
C PRO A 228 35.49 83.49 -73.83
N SER A 229 34.65 82.61 -74.38
CA SER A 229 34.79 81.15 -74.25
C SER A 229 36.26 80.72 -74.27
N PRO A 230 36.69 79.78 -73.41
CA PRO A 230 38.04 79.26 -73.46
C PRO A 230 38.43 78.86 -74.88
N PRO A 231 39.66 79.16 -75.37
CA PRO A 231 40.13 78.64 -76.64
C PRO A 231 40.11 77.11 -76.63
N ALA A 232 39.86 76.53 -77.82
CA ALA A 232 39.65 75.11 -78.03
C ALA A 232 40.80 74.24 -77.49
N ARG A 233 40.45 73.00 -77.12
CA ARG A 233 41.38 71.95 -76.63
C ARG A 233 42.62 71.88 -77.52
N ASP A 234 43.79 71.92 -76.88
CA ASP A 234 45.07 71.62 -77.52
C ASP A 234 45.07 70.12 -77.89
N GLU A 235 45.18 69.83 -79.18
CA GLU A 235 44.93 68.51 -79.78
C GLU A 235 46.11 67.52 -79.55
N ASP A 236 47.16 67.96 -78.87
CA ASP A 236 48.42 67.22 -78.62
C ASP A 236 48.61 66.79 -77.15
N VAL A 237 47.57 66.87 -76.31
CA VAL A 237 47.61 66.23 -74.97
C VAL A 237 47.04 64.81 -75.11
N PRO A 238 47.83 63.74 -74.88
CA PRO A 238 47.32 62.39 -74.96
C PRO A 238 46.22 62.22 -73.90
N SER A 239 44.99 61.98 -74.34
CA SER A 239 43.94 61.56 -73.42
C SER A 239 44.39 60.24 -72.80
N PRO A 240 44.37 60.10 -71.46
CA PRO A 240 44.52 58.79 -70.85
C PRO A 240 43.46 57.89 -71.47
N GLY A 241 43.90 56.81 -72.13
CA GLY A 241 42.99 55.79 -72.64
C GLY A 241 42.15 55.25 -71.48
N PRO A 242 40.94 54.76 -71.74
CA PRO A 242 40.15 54.12 -70.70
C PRO A 242 40.98 52.98 -70.11
N ASP A 243 41.24 53.04 -68.80
CA ASP A 243 41.92 51.96 -68.08
C ASP A 243 41.19 50.65 -68.37
N GLU A 244 42.00 49.62 -68.62
CA GLU A 244 41.62 48.28 -69.04
C GLU A 244 40.38 47.75 -68.30
N ASP A 245 39.51 47.14 -69.10
CA ASP A 245 38.28 46.45 -68.75
C ASP A 245 38.29 45.89 -67.32
N LEU A 246 37.50 46.52 -66.44
CA LEU A 246 37.10 45.87 -65.20
C LEU A 246 36.21 44.68 -65.59
N GLU A 247 36.79 43.49 -65.70
CA GLU A 247 36.05 42.24 -65.91
C GLU A 247 35.06 42.06 -64.75
N LEU A 248 33.80 42.45 -64.99
CA LEU A 248 32.71 42.12 -64.10
C LEU A 248 32.47 40.61 -64.21
N PRO A 249 32.28 39.91 -63.09
CA PRO A 249 31.92 38.49 -63.12
C PRO A 249 30.67 38.31 -64.00
N PRO A 250 30.58 37.23 -64.80
CA PRO A 250 29.45 37.01 -65.68
C PRO A 250 28.15 37.01 -64.86
N PRO A 251 27.05 37.57 -65.38
CA PRO A 251 25.77 37.49 -64.73
C PRO A 251 25.45 36.00 -64.57
N THR A 252 25.35 35.54 -63.33
CA THR A 252 24.75 34.24 -63.07
C THR A 252 23.34 34.30 -63.62
N ASP A 253 23.01 33.39 -64.55
CA ASP A 253 21.70 33.22 -65.16
C ASP A 253 20.64 32.98 -64.08
N ASN A 254 20.18 34.06 -63.49
CA ASN A 254 18.95 34.24 -62.74
C ASN A 254 18.94 35.73 -62.43
N ASP A 255 18.30 36.52 -63.30
CA ASP A 255 17.22 37.38 -62.82
C ASP A 255 16.45 37.95 -64.01
N ALA A 256 15.13 37.82 -63.88
CA ALA A 256 14.18 38.66 -64.56
C ALA A 256 14.51 40.14 -64.29
N GLU A 257 14.15 41.00 -65.24
CA GLU A 257 14.25 42.46 -65.12
C GLU A 257 13.84 42.95 -63.73
N ASP A 258 14.79 43.43 -62.95
CA ASP A 258 14.50 44.28 -61.80
C ASP A 258 15.59 45.36 -61.61
N ASP A 259 15.08 46.57 -61.54
CA ASP A 259 15.72 47.86 -61.36
C ASP A 259 16.79 47.84 -60.25
N ILE A 260 18.03 48.23 -60.56
CA ILE A 260 19.14 48.31 -59.59
C ILE A 260 18.94 49.54 -58.69
N SER A 261 18.01 49.41 -57.75
CA SER A 261 17.89 50.26 -56.57
C SER A 261 18.81 49.71 -55.48
N TYR A 262 19.91 50.41 -55.19
CA TYR A 262 20.76 50.11 -54.04
C TYR A 262 19.96 50.25 -52.74
N ASN A 263 19.47 49.13 -52.22
CA ASN A 263 18.64 49.09 -51.03
C ASN A 263 19.50 48.81 -49.78
N ILE A 264 19.80 49.88 -49.03
CA ILE A 264 20.64 49.89 -47.81
C ILE A 264 20.12 48.92 -46.72
N ASP A 265 18.86 48.50 -46.78
CA ASP A 265 18.28 47.59 -45.79
C ASP A 265 18.67 46.11 -45.99
N ARG A 266 19.30 45.75 -47.13
CA ARG A 266 19.73 44.36 -47.42
C ARG A 266 21.06 43.97 -46.78
N THR A 267 21.95 44.93 -46.50
CA THR A 267 23.24 44.70 -45.83
C THR A 267 23.11 44.38 -44.34
N PHE A 268 21.98 44.69 -43.71
CA PHE A 268 21.75 44.37 -42.29
C PHE A 268 21.10 42.99 -42.05
N ASN A 269 20.61 42.31 -43.10
CA ASN A 269 19.87 41.04 -42.95
C ASN A 269 20.48 39.84 -43.69
N THR A 270 21.69 39.94 -44.24
CA THR A 270 22.39 38.77 -44.80
C THR A 270 23.34 38.17 -43.77
N SER A 271 22.88 37.04 -43.23
CA SER A 271 23.53 36.00 -42.42
C SER A 271 25.06 36.01 -42.29
N LEU A 272 25.48 36.00 -41.02
CA LEU A 272 26.65 35.32 -40.45
C LEU A 272 27.24 34.21 -41.35
N ALA A 273 28.53 34.29 -41.67
CA ALA A 273 29.25 33.17 -42.27
C ALA A 273 29.30 31.99 -41.29
N ALA A 274 29.42 30.76 -41.79
CA ALA A 274 29.39 29.54 -40.98
C ALA A 274 30.52 29.44 -39.93
N ASP A 275 31.52 30.33 -39.98
CA ASP A 275 32.61 30.46 -39.00
C ASP A 275 32.42 31.63 -38.02
N GLY A 276 31.31 32.37 -38.12
CA GLY A 276 30.98 33.49 -37.25
C GLY A 276 31.77 34.78 -37.50
N SER A 277 32.58 34.88 -38.57
CA SER A 277 33.44 36.05 -38.74
C SER A 277 32.89 37.13 -39.68
N LEU A 278 33.06 38.40 -39.27
CA LEU A 278 32.63 39.62 -39.98
C LEU A 278 33.81 40.28 -40.72
N TYR A 279 34.50 39.53 -41.59
CA TYR A 279 35.70 40.04 -42.25
C TYR A 279 35.46 41.16 -43.29
N ASN A 280 34.22 41.37 -43.75
CA ASN A 280 33.99 42.17 -44.96
C ASN A 280 33.62 43.66 -44.75
N LEU A 281 33.66 44.19 -43.52
CA LEU A 281 33.28 45.60 -43.26
C LEU A 281 34.36 46.46 -42.59
N GLY A 282 35.61 45.98 -42.46
CA GLY A 282 36.70 46.80 -41.91
C GLY A 282 36.49 47.27 -40.46
N LEU A 283 35.58 46.63 -39.72
CA LEU A 283 35.23 46.95 -38.32
C LEU A 283 35.93 46.03 -37.30
N SER A 284 36.91 45.25 -37.74
CA SER A 284 37.66 44.27 -36.92
C SER A 284 38.36 44.88 -35.69
N SER A 285 38.51 46.19 -35.61
CA SER A 285 39.12 46.88 -34.47
C SER A 285 38.22 47.01 -33.24
N PHE A 286 36.92 46.69 -33.31
CA PHE A 286 35.98 46.81 -32.17
C PHE A 286 35.58 45.48 -31.53
N LEU A 287 36.08 44.34 -32.05
CA LEU A 287 35.74 42.99 -31.60
C LEU A 287 36.92 42.24 -30.96
N THR A 288 37.98 42.92 -30.54
CA THR A 288 39.09 42.27 -29.83
C THR A 288 38.70 41.87 -28.40
N ALA A 289 38.80 40.56 -28.14
CA ALA A 289 39.01 39.80 -26.90
C ALA A 289 38.18 40.08 -25.63
N ASP A 290 37.65 41.28 -25.42
CA ASP A 290 36.87 41.65 -24.22
C ASP A 290 35.36 41.64 -24.47
N ASN A 291 34.90 40.87 -25.47
CA ASN A 291 33.47 40.67 -25.71
C ASN A 291 32.96 39.50 -24.85
N PRO A 292 32.04 39.73 -23.89
CA PRO A 292 31.50 38.67 -23.02
C PRO A 292 30.70 37.59 -23.78
N MET A 293 30.49 37.75 -25.10
CA MET A 293 29.84 36.77 -25.97
C MET A 293 30.78 35.68 -26.52
N ALA A 294 32.09 35.83 -26.41
CA ALA A 294 33.07 34.90 -26.99
C ALA A 294 33.09 33.50 -26.32
N MET A 295 32.49 33.37 -25.13
CA MET A 295 32.47 32.11 -24.36
C MET A 295 31.53 31.04 -24.94
N PHE A 296 30.75 31.36 -25.98
CA PHE A 296 29.75 30.45 -26.54
C PHE A 296 30.17 29.76 -27.85
N ASN A 297 31.40 29.93 -28.32
CA ASN A 297 31.85 29.33 -29.59
C ASN A 297 32.52 27.95 -29.46
N ASP A 298 32.79 27.46 -28.24
CA ASP A 298 33.30 26.11 -28.01
C ASP A 298 32.20 25.20 -27.44
N THR A 299 31.52 24.45 -28.30
CA THR A 299 30.66 23.32 -27.89
C THR A 299 30.90 22.09 -28.76
N ASP A 300 32.08 21.49 -28.64
CA ASP A 300 32.24 20.05 -28.88
C ASP A 300 31.89 19.31 -27.58
N LEU A 301 30.62 18.91 -27.44
CA LEU A 301 30.17 17.99 -26.40
C LEU A 301 29.56 16.74 -27.04
N ASP A 302 30.40 15.72 -27.08
CA ASP A 302 30.15 14.34 -27.49
C ASP A 302 28.88 13.77 -26.83
N THR A 303 27.85 13.53 -27.64
CA THR A 303 26.58 12.93 -27.22
C THR A 303 26.64 11.41 -27.39
N SER A 304 27.51 10.76 -26.63
CA SER A 304 27.59 9.30 -26.56
C SER A 304 27.66 8.80 -25.11
N SER A 305 26.51 8.59 -24.46
CA SER A 305 26.27 7.37 -23.65
C SER A 305 24.89 7.31 -22.99
N ALA A 306 24.32 6.10 -23.03
CA ALA A 306 23.25 5.55 -22.20
C ALA A 306 21.78 5.98 -22.47
N ILE A 307 21.26 5.51 -23.62
CA ILE A 307 19.85 5.15 -23.77
C ILE A 307 19.58 3.90 -22.91
N LEU A 308 18.94 4.04 -21.75
CA LEU A 308 18.31 2.91 -21.05
C LEU A 308 16.83 2.83 -21.43
N LYS A 309 16.54 1.88 -22.33
CA LYS A 309 15.20 1.43 -22.70
C LYS A 309 14.48 0.86 -21.47
N VAL A 310 13.31 1.42 -21.13
CA VAL A 310 12.33 0.78 -20.23
C VAL A 310 11.26 0.12 -21.11
N PRO A 311 10.94 -1.18 -20.94
CA PRO A 311 9.99 -1.86 -21.80
C PRO A 311 8.55 -1.47 -21.48
N ILE A 312 7.80 -1.07 -22.50
CA ILE A 312 6.35 -0.87 -22.44
C ILE A 312 5.70 -2.26 -22.42
N ILE A 313 5.24 -2.71 -21.25
CA ILE A 313 4.41 -3.89 -21.12
C ILE A 313 2.98 -3.47 -21.50
N GLY A 314 2.60 -3.82 -22.74
CA GLY A 314 1.23 -3.68 -23.23
C GLY A 314 0.28 -4.60 -22.47
N ILE A 315 -0.69 -4.01 -21.77
CA ILE A 315 -1.83 -4.75 -21.25
C ILE A 315 -2.81 -4.91 -22.42
N LYS A 316 -2.85 -6.12 -22.98
CA LYS A 316 -3.97 -6.60 -23.79
C LYS A 316 -5.21 -6.61 -22.90
N LEU A 317 -6.20 -5.79 -23.25
CA LEU A 317 -7.59 -6.01 -22.84
C LEU A 317 -8.07 -7.28 -23.54
N VAL A 318 -8.39 -8.30 -22.75
CA VAL A 318 -9.17 -9.46 -23.17
C VAL A 318 -10.48 -9.43 -22.36
N GLU A 319 -11.56 -9.31 -23.13
CA GLU A 319 -13.00 -9.47 -22.84
C GLU A 319 -13.64 -8.68 -21.67
#